data_AF-A0A0R1SRA2-F1
#
_entry.id   AF-A0A0R1SRA2-F1
#
_cell.length_a   1.000
_cell.length_b   1.000
_cell.length_c   1.000
_cell.angle_alpha   90.00
_cell.angle_beta   90.00
_cell.angle_gamma   90.00
#
_symmetry.space_group_name_H-M   'P 1'
#
loop_
_entity.id
_entity.type
_entity.pdbx_description
1 polymer ?
#
loop_
_entity_poly.entity_id
_entity_poly.type
_entity_poly.pdbx_seq_one_letter_code
_entity_poly.pdbx_strand_id
1 'polypeptide(L)'
;MNWKNAIKTSDDFEDYLTHYFEQHQELTGSYTDKTYFEYWNVRLNSHDGLIISMTLGNTPTTALALAPMPFKDTEKLTIEQFRQLVLHKKFSNINISLSDIFRKVAEQSVVTK
;
A
#
# COMPACT_ATOMS: atom_id res chain seq x y z
N MET A 1 -14.91 -10.70 -5.52
CA MET A 1 -14.16 -11.47 -4.50
C MET A 1 -13.60 -10.51 -3.46
N ASN A 2 -13.55 -10.87 -2.17
CA ASN A 2 -13.02 -9.97 -1.13
C ASN A 2 -11.51 -10.18 -0.97
N TRP A 3 -10.72 -9.10 -0.96
CA TRP A 3 -9.25 -9.14 -0.85
C TRP A 3 -8.75 -9.94 0.39
N LYS A 4 -9.51 -9.94 1.49
CA LYS A 4 -9.19 -10.70 2.72
C LYS A 4 -9.18 -12.21 2.51
N ASN A 5 -9.97 -12.69 1.55
CA ASN A 5 -9.96 -14.09 1.16
C ASN A 5 -8.92 -14.32 0.07
N ALA A 6 -8.80 -13.38 -0.88
CA ALA A 6 -7.84 -13.46 -1.97
C ALA A 6 -6.38 -13.58 -1.49
N ILE A 7 -5.97 -12.81 -0.47
CA ILE A 7 -4.59 -12.78 0.03
C ILE A 7 -4.08 -14.13 0.60
N LYS A 8 -4.99 -15.06 0.88
CA LYS A 8 -4.66 -16.34 1.52
C LYS A 8 -3.92 -17.29 0.57
N THR A 9 -4.15 -17.19 -0.73
CA THR A 9 -3.50 -18.00 -1.75
C THR A 9 -2.80 -17.10 -2.76
N SER A 10 -1.86 -17.63 -3.54
CA SER A 10 -1.18 -16.85 -4.58
C SER A 10 -2.15 -16.56 -5.73
N ASP A 11 -2.77 -17.61 -6.26
CA ASP A 11 -3.71 -17.55 -7.39
C ASP A 11 -4.89 -16.61 -7.14
N ASP A 12 -5.57 -16.71 -5.99
CA ASP A 12 -6.71 -15.84 -5.71
C ASP A 12 -6.29 -14.37 -5.58
N PHE A 13 -5.07 -14.11 -5.07
CA PHE A 13 -4.55 -12.76 -4.92
C PHE A 13 -4.13 -12.16 -6.26
N GLU A 14 -3.56 -12.97 -7.14
CA GLU A 14 -3.26 -12.61 -8.52
C GLU A 14 -4.53 -12.29 -9.31
N ASP A 15 -5.54 -13.14 -9.24
CA ASP A 15 -6.85 -12.90 -9.87
C ASP A 15 -7.50 -11.62 -9.33
N TYR A 16 -7.44 -11.42 -8.01
CA TYR A 16 -7.98 -10.22 -7.38
C TYR A 16 -7.29 -8.95 -7.86
N LEU A 17 -5.95 -8.90 -7.88
CA LEU A 17 -5.21 -7.71 -8.29
C LEU A 17 -5.34 -7.46 -9.79
N THR A 18 -5.30 -8.51 -10.61
CA THR A 18 -5.49 -8.38 -12.06
C THR A 18 -6.84 -7.76 -12.35
N HIS A 19 -7.92 -8.29 -11.77
CA HIS A 19 -9.26 -7.74 -11.95
C HIS A 19 -9.41 -6.32 -11.38
N TYR A 20 -8.75 -6.02 -10.25
CA TYR A 20 -8.72 -4.66 -9.72
C TYR A 20 -8.09 -3.67 -10.72
N PHE A 21 -6.94 -4.01 -11.29
CA PHE A 21 -6.23 -3.13 -12.21
C PHE A 21 -6.85 -3.03 -13.62
N GLU A 22 -7.80 -3.90 -13.97
CA GLU A 22 -8.66 -3.71 -15.15
C GLU A 22 -9.59 -2.49 -15.00
N GLN A 23 -10.01 -2.20 -13.77
CA GLN A 23 -10.98 -1.14 -13.46
C GLN A 23 -10.35 0.09 -12.82
N HIS A 24 -9.14 -0.06 -12.28
CA HIS A 24 -8.44 0.98 -11.52
C HIS A 24 -7.01 1.13 -11.99
N GLN A 25 -6.55 2.36 -12.24
CA GLN A 25 -5.17 2.61 -12.69
C GLN A 25 -4.14 2.45 -11.58
N GLU A 26 -4.56 2.66 -10.33
CA GLU A 26 -3.68 2.62 -9.17
C GLU A 26 -4.43 2.18 -7.93
N LEU A 27 -3.66 1.62 -7.00
CA LEU A 27 -4.09 1.25 -5.67
C LEU A 27 -3.27 2.06 -4.68
N THR A 28 -3.92 2.91 -3.90
CA THR A 28 -3.23 3.82 -2.98
C THR A 28 -3.55 3.50 -1.53
N GLY A 29 -2.63 3.81 -0.64
CA GLY A 29 -2.96 3.89 0.77
C GLY A 29 -2.05 4.87 1.50
N SER A 30 -2.54 5.32 2.65
CA SER A 30 -1.82 6.31 3.44
C SER A 30 -2.01 6.04 4.93
N TYR A 31 -0.98 6.33 5.68
CA TYR A 31 -0.97 6.39 7.12
C TYR A 31 -0.42 7.74 7.57
N THR A 32 -1.01 8.34 8.61
CA THR A 32 -0.52 9.59 9.19
C THR A 32 -0.82 9.62 10.69
N ASP A 33 0.17 9.98 11.49
CA ASP A 33 0.04 10.34 12.90
C ASP A 33 0.65 11.73 13.17
N LYS A 34 0.84 12.08 14.45
CA LYS A 34 1.35 13.40 14.87
C LYS A 34 2.79 13.68 14.39
N THR A 35 3.56 12.64 14.08
CA THR A 35 5.01 12.68 13.88
C THR A 35 5.48 12.00 12.60
N TYR A 36 4.62 11.24 11.94
CA TYR A 36 4.96 10.41 10.80
C TYR A 36 3.82 10.35 9.78
N PHE A 37 4.17 10.34 8.50
CA PHE A 37 3.27 9.95 7.43
C PHE A 37 3.95 8.99 6.45
N GLU A 38 3.12 8.12 5.90
CA GLU A 38 3.49 7.18 4.85
C GLU A 38 2.39 7.17 3.81
N TYR A 39 2.76 7.37 2.56
CA TYR A 39 1.88 7.23 1.42
C TYR A 39 2.46 6.18 0.50
N TRP A 40 1.61 5.31 -0.04
CA TRP A 40 2.02 4.30 -1.01
C TRP A 40 1.03 4.25 -2.17
N ASN A 41 1.56 3.85 -3.30
CA ASN A 41 0.85 3.72 -4.56
C ASN A 41 1.37 2.49 -5.29
N VAL A 42 0.46 1.63 -5.74
CA VAL A 42 0.77 0.42 -6.51
C VAL A 42 0.13 0.55 -7.87
N ARG A 43 0.90 0.29 -8.92
CA ARG A 43 0.47 0.31 -10.31
C ARG A 43 0.88 -0.97 -11.00
N LEU A 44 0.02 -1.49 -11.86
CA LEU A 44 0.40 -2.57 -12.77
C LEU A 44 1.18 -1.99 -13.95
N ASN A 45 2.38 -2.50 -14.17
CA ASN A 45 3.19 -2.21 -15.35
C ASN A 45 3.25 -3.47 -16.22
N SER A 46 2.82 -3.34 -17.47
CA SER A 46 2.71 -4.44 -18.43
C SER A 46 4.06 -5.09 -18.80
N HIS A 47 5.19 -4.43 -18.52
CA HIS A 47 6.54 -4.94 -18.79
C HIS A 47 7.26 -5.45 -17.52
N ASP A 48 7.00 -4.80 -16.38
CA ASP A 48 7.82 -4.94 -15.17
C ASP A 48 7.08 -5.61 -13.98
N GLY A 49 5.81 -5.98 -14.11
CA GLY A 49 4.99 -6.45 -13.00
C GLY A 49 4.39 -5.29 -12.19
N LEU A 50 4.31 -5.42 -10.86
CA LEU A 50 3.77 -4.35 -10.02
C LEU A 50 4.88 -3.34 -9.68
N ILE A 51 4.60 -2.05 -9.92
CA ILE A 51 5.44 -0.95 -9.44
C ILE A 51 4.83 -0.43 -8.14
N ILE A 52 5.62 -0.43 -7.08
CA ILE A 52 5.26 0.16 -5.79
C ILE A 52 6.07 1.43 -5.60
N SER A 53 5.38 2.55 -5.44
CA SER A 53 5.96 3.81 -5.00
C SER A 53 5.59 4.06 -3.54
N MET A 54 6.56 4.39 -2.72
CA MET A 54 6.38 4.73 -1.31
C MET A 54 6.95 6.12 -1.06
N THR A 55 6.23 6.94 -0.30
CA THR A 55 6.67 8.27 0.14
C THR A 55 6.54 8.31 1.66
N LEU A 56 7.68 8.48 2.32
CA LEU A 56 7.79 8.51 3.77
C LEU A 56 8.19 9.91 4.20
N GLY A 57 7.59 10.44 5.26
CA GLY A 57 8.07 11.69 5.85
C GLY A 57 7.72 11.79 7.32
N ASN A 58 8.50 12.59 8.04
CA ASN A 58 8.31 12.78 9.48
C ASN A 58 8.05 14.26 9.75
N THR A 59 7.19 14.55 10.71
CA THR A 59 6.91 15.90 11.15
C THR A 59 7.99 16.29 12.18
N PRO A 60 8.82 17.32 11.95
CA PRO A 60 9.80 17.74 12.95
C PRO A 60 9.09 18.22 14.21
N THR A 61 9.40 17.60 15.36
CA THR A 61 8.77 17.89 16.66
C THR A 61 9.45 19.04 17.42
N THR A 62 10.50 19.65 16.87
CA THR A 62 11.21 20.79 17.48
C THR A 62 11.59 21.83 16.44
N ALA A 63 11.51 23.12 16.81
CA ALA A 63 11.77 24.28 15.95
C ALA A 63 13.21 24.39 15.38
N LEU A 64 14.09 23.44 15.70
CA LEU A 64 15.47 23.34 15.20
C LEU A 64 15.76 22.03 14.45
N ALA A 65 14.79 21.13 14.32
CA ALA A 65 14.95 19.90 13.55
C ALA A 65 14.70 20.20 12.07
N LEU A 66 15.75 20.07 11.26
CA LEU A 66 15.64 19.94 9.80
C LEU A 66 14.47 18.99 9.51
N ALA A 67 13.37 19.52 8.97
CA ALA A 67 12.22 18.72 8.58
C ALA A 67 12.75 17.58 7.70
N PRO A 68 12.61 16.30 8.07
CA PRO A 68 13.01 15.23 7.18
C PRO A 68 12.12 15.35 5.95
N MET A 69 12.74 15.74 4.83
CA MET A 69 12.05 15.86 3.55
C MET A 69 11.41 14.51 3.20
N PRO A 70 10.23 14.52 2.56
CA PRO A 70 9.65 13.29 2.06
C PRO A 70 10.67 12.52 1.22
N PHE A 71 10.98 11.31 1.63
CA PHE A 71 11.80 10.39 0.86
C PHE A 71 10.89 9.53 0.00
N LYS A 72 11.14 9.52 -1.31
CA LYS A 72 10.43 8.68 -2.27
C LYS A 72 11.29 7.47 -2.61
N ASP A 73 10.71 6.29 -2.40
CA ASP A 73 11.27 5.02 -2.84
C ASP A 73 10.39 4.40 -3.93
N THR A 74 10.99 3.64 -4.84
CA THR A 74 10.26 2.94 -5.89
C THR A 74 10.84 1.56 -6.09
N GLU A 75 10.02 0.55 -5.83
CA GLU A 75 10.37 -0.87 -5.93
C GLU A 75 9.51 -1.53 -7.02
N LYS A 76 10.13 -2.44 -7.78
CA LYS A 76 9.44 -3.33 -8.73
C LYS A 76 9.28 -4.69 -8.08
N LEU A 77 8.04 -5.15 -7.89
CA LEU A 77 7.73 -6.43 -7.26
C LEU A 77 6.86 -7.30 -8.18
N THR A 78 7.03 -8.61 -8.07
CA THR A 78 6.02 -9.57 -8.57
C THR A 78 4.77 -9.52 -7.70
N ILE A 79 3.66 -10.05 -8.21
CA ILE A 79 2.40 -10.18 -7.45
C ILE A 79 2.60 -10.98 -6.16
N GLU A 80 3.36 -12.07 -6.21
CA GLU A 80 3.66 -12.87 -5.01
C GLU A 80 4.55 -12.12 -4.02
N GLN A 81 5.58 -11.40 -4.49
CA GLN A 81 6.41 -10.56 -3.61
C GLN A 81 5.56 -9.47 -2.94
N PHE A 82 4.62 -8.89 -3.67
CA PHE A 82 3.67 -7.94 -3.10
C PHE A 82 2.73 -8.60 -2.09
N ARG A 83 2.22 -9.80 -2.36
CA ARG A 83 1.40 -10.57 -1.41
C ARG A 83 2.15 -10.82 -0.09
N GLN A 84 3.40 -11.27 -0.19
CA GLN A 84 4.28 -11.46 0.95
C GLN A 84 4.54 -10.14 1.69
N LEU A 85 4.75 -9.04 0.95
CA LEU A 85 4.86 -7.70 1.55
C LEU A 85 3.60 -7.35 2.34
N VAL A 86 2.40 -7.56 1.78
CA VAL A 86 1.13 -7.25 2.46
C VAL A 86 0.96 -8.09 3.73
N LEU A 87 1.32 -9.38 3.67
CA LEU A 87 1.20 -10.32 4.79
C LEU A 87 2.23 -10.10 5.90
N HIS A 88 3.44 -9.67 5.55
CA HIS A 88 4.58 -9.65 6.47
C HIS A 88 5.09 -8.25 6.81
N LYS A 89 4.72 -7.21 6.06
CA LYS A 89 5.16 -5.83 6.37
C LYS A 89 4.52 -5.38 7.67
N LYS A 90 5.32 -5.43 8.72
CA LYS A 90 5.10 -4.70 9.97
C LYS A 90 5.64 -3.30 9.75
N PHE A 91 4.78 -2.30 9.70
CA PHE A 91 5.25 -0.92 9.62
C PHE A 91 6.03 -0.58 10.90
N SER A 92 7.17 0.06 10.72
CA SER A 92 8.29 0.14 11.65
C SER A 92 7.99 0.80 13.00
N ASN A 93 6.76 1.22 13.29
CA ASN A 93 6.42 1.78 14.58
C ASN A 93 4.96 1.60 15.05
N ILE A 94 4.16 0.78 14.37
CA ILE A 94 2.70 0.81 14.55
C ILE A 94 2.12 -0.59 14.29
N ASN A 95 1.32 -1.08 15.23
CA ASN A 95 0.60 -2.37 15.16
C ASN A 95 -0.53 -2.37 14.10
N ILE A 96 -0.33 -1.72 12.96
CA ILE A 96 -1.26 -1.65 11.84
C ILE A 96 -0.54 -2.30 10.66
N SER A 97 -1.22 -3.14 9.90
CA SER A 97 -0.67 -3.87 8.76
C SER A 97 -1.07 -3.21 7.44
N LEU A 98 -0.36 -3.47 6.33
CA LEU A 98 -0.78 -2.97 5.00
C LEU A 98 -2.20 -3.48 4.69
N SER A 99 -2.52 -4.70 5.13
CA SER A 99 -3.87 -5.28 5.18
C SER A 99 -4.92 -4.40 5.88
N ASP A 100 -4.59 -3.69 6.95
CA ASP A 100 -5.53 -2.76 7.61
C ASP A 100 -5.80 -1.51 6.75
N ILE A 101 -4.85 -1.11 5.91
CA ILE A 101 -5.01 0.01 4.96
C ILE A 101 -5.85 -0.46 3.76
N PHE A 102 -5.56 -1.65 3.22
CA PHE A 102 -6.39 -2.30 2.21
C PHE A 102 -7.84 -2.48 2.65
N ARG A 103 -8.09 -2.83 3.92
CA ARG A 103 -9.43 -2.85 4.52
C ARG A 103 -10.17 -1.52 4.27
N LYS A 104 -9.51 -0.42 4.59
CA LYS A 104 -10.11 0.92 4.60
C LYS A 104 -10.50 1.39 3.19
N VAL A 105 -9.66 1.09 2.20
CA VAL A 105 -9.91 1.45 0.79
C VAL A 105 -11.00 0.57 0.15
N ALA A 106 -10.99 -0.73 0.46
CA ALA A 106 -12.03 -1.65 -0.01
C ALA A 106 -13.41 -1.36 0.61
N GLU A 107 -13.47 -0.92 1.87
CA GLU A 107 -14.72 -0.55 2.55
C GLU A 107 -15.31 0.77 2.02
N GLN A 108 -14.48 1.73 1.62
CA GLN A 108 -14.95 2.98 1.00
C GLN A 108 -15.55 2.80 -0.41
N SER A 109 -15.20 1.71 -1.09
CA SER A 109 -15.73 1.38 -2.42
C SER A 109 -17.14 0.76 -2.39
N VAL A 110 -17.71 0.52 -1.19
CA VAL A 110 -19.05 -0.08 -1.01
C VAL A 110 -20.12 0.98 -0.65
N VAL A 111 -19.71 2.21 -0.29
CA VAL A 111 -20.64 3.29 0.10
C VAL A 111 -20.78 4.30 -1.04
N THR A 112 -21.26 3.84 -2.19
CA THR A 112 -21.92 4.74 -3.14
C THR A 112 -23.00 3.97 -3.87
N LYS A 113 -24.21 4.03 -3.32
CA LYS A 113 -25.46 3.72 -4.01
C LYS A 113 -26.51 4.73 -3.55
#